data_AF-A0A7X8R7Y4-F1
#
_entry.id   AF-A0A7X8R7Y4-F1
#
_cell.length_a   1.000
_cell.length_b   1.000
_cell.length_c   1.000
_cell.angle_alpha   90.00
_cell.angle_beta   90.00
_cell.angle_gamma   90.00
#
_symmetry.space_group_name_H-M   'P 1'
#
loop_
_entity.id
_entity.type
_entity.pdbx_description
1 polymer ?
#
loop_
_entity_poly.entity_id
_entity_poly.type
_entity_poly.pdbx_seq_one_letter_code
_entity_poly.pdbx_strand_id
1 'polypeptide(L)'
;MMRPARVEQIGVMEWENKGRRQAVPAVFHSAWHNPQGRFALTLANWTEDHQTARIHDQRLTKRVREITSGREMTENLRELAGGELTVDLPPLSIALIENTGNPEER
;
A
#
# COMPACT_ATOMS: atom_id res chain seq x y z
N MET A 1 7.50 -11.57 7.17
CA MET A 1 7.57 -10.23 6.55
C MET A 1 8.77 -10.16 5.62
N MET A 2 8.66 -9.43 4.51
CA MET A 2 9.73 -9.22 3.52
C MET A 2 10.34 -7.82 3.67
N ARG A 3 11.38 -7.53 2.87
CA ARG A 3 11.82 -6.15 2.65
C ARG A 3 10.62 -5.31 2.16
N PRO A 4 10.36 -4.14 2.78
CA PRO A 4 9.29 -3.24 2.34
C PRO A 4 9.42 -2.85 0.87
N ALA A 5 8.30 -2.59 0.20
CA ALA A 5 8.30 -1.96 -1.12
C ALA A 5 8.84 -0.52 -1.04
N ARG A 6 9.27 0.02 -2.17
CA ARG A 6 9.49 1.47 -2.28
C ARG A 6 8.12 2.11 -2.47
N VAL A 7 7.68 2.85 -1.46
CA VAL A 7 6.45 3.63 -1.48
C VAL A 7 6.80 5.10 -1.30
N GLU A 8 6.31 5.91 -2.23
CA GLU A 8 6.58 7.36 -2.29
C GLU A 8 5.28 8.14 -2.13
N GLN A 9 5.41 9.46 -2.04
CA GLN A 9 4.31 10.41 -1.87
C GLN A 9 3.51 10.24 -0.56
N ILE A 10 4.05 9.50 0.41
CA ILE A 10 3.49 9.42 1.76
C ILE A 10 3.87 10.69 2.53
N GLY A 11 2.87 11.47 2.95
CA GLY A 11 3.06 12.62 3.82
C GLY A 11 3.61 12.23 5.19
N VAL A 12 4.16 13.20 5.92
CA VAL A 12 4.59 13.03 7.32
C VAL A 12 3.67 13.84 8.20
N MET A 13 3.06 13.17 9.19
CA MET A 13 2.28 13.81 10.23
C MET A 13 3.20 14.28 11.34
N GLU A 14 3.10 15.55 11.68
CA GLU A 14 3.89 16.17 12.73
C GLU A 14 3.00 16.73 13.83
N TRP A 15 3.38 16.49 15.07
CA TRP A 15 2.69 17.04 16.23
C TRP A 15 3.65 17.11 17.42
N GLU A 16 3.25 17.81 18.48
CA GLU A 16 3.99 17.82 19.74
C GLU A 16 3.25 17.00 20.79
N ASN A 17 3.99 16.16 21.52
CA ASN A 17 3.47 15.42 22.65
C ASN A 17 4.45 15.50 23.82
N LYS A 18 4.03 16.08 24.95
CA LYS A 18 4.86 16.26 26.16
C LYS A 18 6.20 16.95 25.87
N GLY A 19 6.19 18.04 25.10
CA GLY A 19 7.41 18.78 24.75
C GLY A 19 8.31 18.10 23.71
N ARG A 20 7.85 17.02 23.07
CA ARG A 20 8.59 16.31 22.02
C ARG A 20 7.85 16.38 20.70
N ARG A 21 8.51 16.92 19.67
CA ARG A 21 8.03 16.83 18.29
C ARG A 21 8.10 15.37 17.82
N GLN A 22 6.98 14.88 17.30
CA GLN A 22 6.84 13.61 16.62
C GLN A 22 6.74 13.88 15.12
N ALA A 23 7.25 12.95 14.33
CA ALA A 23 7.14 12.96 12.87
C ALA A 23 6.96 11.51 12.41
N VAL A 24 5.77 11.17 11.92
CA VAL A 24 5.40 9.80 11.57
C VAL A 24 4.77 9.78 10.18
N PRO A 25 5.15 8.85 9.29
CA PRO A 25 4.53 8.74 7.96
C PRO A 25 3.02 8.55 8.08
N ALA A 26 2.22 9.26 7.29
CA ALA A 26 0.76 9.15 7.26
C ALA A 26 0.26 7.76 6.85
N VAL A 27 1.10 7.00 6.15
CA VAL A 27 0.81 5.64 5.69
C VAL A 27 1.92 4.70 6.16
N PHE A 28 1.54 3.67 6.91
CA PHE A 28 2.41 2.52 7.16
C PHE A 28 2.16 1.46 6.10
N HIS A 29 3.19 0.71 5.74
CA HIS A 29 3.04 -0.37 4.77
C HIS A 29 3.93 -1.57 5.09
N SER A 30 3.55 -2.72 4.55
CA SER A 30 4.34 -3.94 4.66
C SER A 30 4.23 -4.78 3.40
N ALA A 31 5.25 -5.61 3.18
CA ALA A 31 5.32 -6.58 2.10
C ALA A 31 5.45 -8.00 2.67
N TRP A 32 4.72 -8.95 2.09
CA TRP A 32 4.82 -10.36 2.45
C TRP A 32 4.45 -11.28 1.28
N HIS A 33 4.63 -12.59 1.49
CA HIS A 33 4.01 -13.60 0.65
C HIS A 33 2.67 -14.00 1.25
N ASN A 34 1.59 -13.85 0.50
CA ASN A 34 0.27 -14.31 0.90
C ASN A 34 0.25 -15.85 1.10
N PRO A 35 -0.84 -16.44 1.62
CA PRO A 35 -0.89 -17.89 1.86
C PRO A 35 -0.68 -18.77 0.62
N GLN A 36 -0.86 -18.23 -0.60
CA GLN A 36 -0.57 -18.92 -1.86
C GLN A 36 0.87 -18.68 -2.34
N GLY A 37 1.73 -18.06 -1.53
CA GLY A 37 3.12 -17.76 -1.87
C GLY A 37 3.29 -16.55 -2.79
N ARG A 38 2.22 -15.82 -3.14
CA ARG A 38 2.29 -14.67 -4.05
C ARG A 38 2.68 -13.40 -3.31
N PHE A 39 3.38 -12.51 -3.99
CA PHE A 39 3.73 -11.21 -3.42
C PHE A 39 2.47 -10.37 -3.15
N ALA A 40 2.42 -9.78 -1.96
CA ALA A 40 1.36 -8.91 -1.51
C ALA A 40 1.91 -7.71 -0.71
N LEU A 41 1.17 -6.61 -0.77
CA LEU A 41 1.43 -5.37 -0.04
C LEU A 41 0.17 -4.93 0.70
N THR A 42 0.36 -4.37 1.89
CA THR A 42 -0.69 -3.63 2.58
C THR A 42 -0.19 -2.23 2.87
N LEU A 43 -1.08 -1.27 2.71
CA LEU A 43 -0.90 0.12 3.08
C LEU A 43 -2.02 0.49 4.07
N ALA A 44 -1.68 1.15 5.15
CA ALA A 44 -2.61 1.58 6.18
C ALA A 44 -2.49 3.08 6.38
N ASN A 45 -3.49 3.83 5.91
CA ASN A 45 -3.65 5.24 6.22
C ASN A 45 -4.28 5.37 7.61
N TRP A 46 -3.50 5.81 8.58
CA TRP A 46 -3.97 5.98 9.97
C TRP A 46 -4.49 7.40 10.23
N THR A 47 -4.51 8.25 9.21
CA THR A 47 -4.90 9.66 9.33
C THR A 47 -6.37 9.87 8.94
N GLU A 48 -6.92 11.01 9.35
CA GLU A 48 -8.26 11.47 8.95
C GLU A 48 -8.25 12.15 7.57
N ASP A 49 -7.08 12.27 6.95
CA ASP A 49 -6.90 12.86 5.64
C ASP A 49 -6.79 11.78 4.55
N HIS A 50 -7.24 12.10 3.35
CA HIS A 50 -7.01 11.25 2.17
C HIS A 50 -5.51 11.24 1.82
N GLN A 51 -4.97 10.06 1.55
CA GLN A 51 -3.57 9.88 1.14
C GLN A 51 -3.50 9.23 -0.24
N THR A 52 -2.47 9.57 -1.02
CA THR A 52 -2.16 8.88 -2.27
C THR A 52 -0.75 8.33 -2.17
N ALA A 53 -0.59 7.03 -2.38
CA ALA A 53 0.68 6.34 -2.27
C ALA A 53 1.12 5.83 -3.64
N ARG A 54 2.35 6.16 -4.05
CA ARG A 54 2.94 5.62 -5.29
C ARG A 54 3.89 4.49 -4.97
N ILE A 55 3.58 3.29 -5.45
CA ILE A 55 4.32 2.07 -5.23
C ILE A 55 5.20 1.81 -6.46
N HIS A 56 6.49 1.57 -6.21
CA HIS A 56 7.44 1.11 -7.21
C HIS A 56 8.08 -0.20 -6.73
N ASP A 57 7.61 -1.32 -7.25
CA ASP A 57 8.14 -2.62 -6.81
C ASP A 57 8.16 -3.64 -7.97
N GLN A 58 9.36 -4.10 -8.32
CA GLN A 58 9.57 -5.09 -9.38
C GLN A 58 8.95 -6.46 -9.07
N ARG A 59 8.51 -6.70 -7.83
CA ARG A 59 7.79 -7.91 -7.44
C ARG A 59 6.31 -7.86 -7.82
N LEU A 60 5.76 -6.69 -8.15
CA LEU A 60 4.39 -6.57 -8.69
C LEU A 60 4.32 -7.16 -10.10
N THR A 61 3.28 -7.95 -10.36
CA THR A 61 3.02 -8.51 -11.69
C THR A 61 2.19 -7.56 -12.56
N LYS A 62 2.05 -7.89 -13.85
CA LYS A 62 1.20 -7.13 -14.79
C LYS A 62 -0.24 -6.97 -14.33
N ARG A 63 -0.74 -7.88 -13.48
CA ARG A 63 -2.11 -7.82 -12.98
C ARG A 63 -2.13 -8.00 -11.47
N VAL A 64 -2.85 -7.12 -10.79
CA VAL A 64 -3.02 -7.12 -9.33
C VAL A 64 -4.48 -6.92 -8.96
N ARG A 65 -4.86 -7.46 -7.81
CA ARG A 65 -6.12 -7.19 -7.14
C ARG A 65 -5.84 -6.17 -6.05
N GLU A 66 -6.59 -5.09 -6.06
CA GLU A 66 -6.58 -4.03 -5.05
C GLU A 66 -7.89 -4.10 -4.27
N ILE A 67 -7.78 -4.32 -2.96
CA ILE A 67 -8.92 -4.32 -2.05
C ILE A 67 -8.68 -3.21 -1.05
N THR A 68 -9.59 -2.24 -0.98
CA THR A 68 -9.50 -1.14 -0.03
C THR A 68 -10.65 -1.22 0.96
N SER A 69 -10.32 -1.30 2.24
CA SER A 69 -11.26 -1.27 3.35
C SER A 69 -11.14 0.08 4.06
N GLY A 70 -12.18 0.90 3.93
CA GLY A 70 -12.37 2.13 4.70
C GLY A 70 -13.79 2.19 5.23
N ARG A 71 -14.47 3.33 5.05
CA ARG A 71 -15.91 3.44 5.33
C ARG A 71 -16.74 2.44 4.51
N GLU A 72 -16.30 2.18 3.29
CA GLU A 72 -16.83 1.15 2.40
C GLU A 72 -15.68 0.24 1.97
N MET A 73 -16.02 -0.97 1.57
CA MET A 73 -15.07 -1.91 0.99
C MET A 73 -15.18 -1.85 -0.53
N THR A 74 -14.07 -1.59 -1.20
CA THR A 74 -13.97 -1.60 -2.66
C THR A 74 -12.97 -2.66 -3.09
N GLU A 75 -13.20 -3.22 -4.26
CA GLU A 75 -12.32 -4.20 -4.87
C GLU A 75 -12.18 -3.89 -6.36
N ASN A 76 -10.95 -3.81 -6.82
CA ASN A 76 -10.60 -3.53 -8.19
C ASN A 76 -9.55 -4.50 -8.69
N LEU A 77 -9.63 -4.82 -9.97
CA LEU A 77 -8.59 -5.56 -10.67
C LEU A 77 -7.87 -4.58 -11.58
N ARG A 78 -6.54 -4.53 -11.48
CA ARG A 78 -5.73 -3.52 -12.16
C ARG A 78 -4.64 -4.18 -12.98
N GLU A 79 -4.50 -3.69 -14.21
CA GLU A 79 -3.36 -3.98 -15.06
C GLU A 79 -2.29 -2.89 -14.83
N LEU A 80 -1.03 -3.30 -14.68
CA LEU A 80 0.12 -2.47 -14.35
C LEU A 80 1.09 -2.44 -15.53
N ALA A 81 1.63 -1.26 -15.79
CA ALA A 81 2.78 -1.08 -16.67
C ALA A 81 4.04 -0.91 -15.80
N GLY A 82 4.95 -1.89 -15.83
CA GLY A 82 6.30 -1.72 -15.27
C GLY A 82 6.42 -1.77 -13.73
N GLY A 83 5.53 -2.46 -13.02
CA GLY A 83 5.62 -2.63 -11.56
C GLY A 83 5.35 -1.35 -10.77
N GLU A 84 4.67 -0.38 -11.39
CA GLU A 84 4.22 0.85 -10.74
C GLU A 84 2.72 0.81 -10.49
N LEU A 85 2.31 1.32 -9.33
CA LEU A 85 0.90 1.40 -8.93
C LEU A 85 0.68 2.63 -8.05
N THR A 86 -0.30 3.46 -8.40
CA THR A 86 -0.80 4.52 -7.52
C THR A 86 -2.06 4.03 -6.82
N VAL A 87 -2.07 4.08 -5.49
CA VAL A 87 -3.19 3.68 -4.63
C VAL A 87 -3.71 4.89 -3.89
N ASP A 88 -5.02 5.13 -4.00
CA ASP A 88 -5.72 6.13 -3.21
C ASP A 88 -6.23 5.49 -1.91
N LEU A 89 -5.91 6.12 -0.79
CA LEU A 89 -6.21 5.65 0.55
C LEU A 89 -7.14 6.66 1.23
N PRO A 90 -8.44 6.38 1.29
CA PRO A 90 -9.37 7.18 2.09
C PRO A 90 -8.90 7.33 3.55
N PRO A 91 -9.43 8.32 4.29
CA PRO A 91 -9.21 8.42 5.73
C PRO A 91 -9.44 7.09 6.45
N LEU A 92 -8.54 6.76 7.38
CA LEU A 92 -8.64 5.57 8.25
C LEU A 92 -8.88 4.26 7.46
N SER A 93 -8.12 4.05 6.38
CA SER A 93 -8.29 2.91 5.48
C SER A 93 -7.08 2.00 5.40
N ILE A 94 -7.32 0.77 4.94
CA ILE A 94 -6.31 -0.21 4.61
C ILE A 94 -6.51 -0.65 3.17
N ALA A 95 -5.45 -0.62 2.35
CA ALA A 95 -5.42 -1.28 1.06
C ALA A 95 -4.61 -2.58 1.15
N LEU A 96 -5.07 -3.60 0.45
CA LEU A 96 -4.37 -4.85 0.18
C LEU A 96 -4.18 -4.96 -1.34
N ILE A 97 -2.92 -5.05 -1.79
CA ILE A 97 -2.54 -5.27 -3.17
C ILE A 97 -1.96 -6.67 -3.28
N GLU A 98 -2.57 -7.52 -4.09
CA GLU A 98 -2.12 -8.90 -4.32
C GLU A 98 -1.88 -9.15 -5.80
N ASN A 99 -0.75 -9.77 -6.13
CA ASN A 99 -0.55 -10.30 -7.48
C ASN A 99 -1.60 -11.39 -7.76
N THR A 100 -2.26 -11.31 -8.91
CA THR A 100 -3.24 -12.33 -9.31
C THR A 100 -2.66 -13.40 -10.24
N GLY A 101 -1.57 -13.07 -10.96
CA GLY A 101 -0.87 -13.99 -11.86
C GLY A 101 0.09 -14.94 -11.12
N ASN A 102 0.58 -15.95 -11.83
CA ASN A 102 1.58 -16.85 -11.28
C ASN A 102 2.94 -16.11 -11.17
N PRO A 103 3.80 -16.40 -10.17
CA PRO A 103 5.09 -15.72 -9.99
C PRO A 103 6.02 -15.76 -11.23
N GLU A 104 5.78 -16.70 -12.13
CA GLU A 104 6.54 -16.95 -13.36
C GLU A 104 6.11 -16.08 -14.56
N GLU A 105 4.97 -15.37 -14.47
CA GLU A 105 4.40 -14.57 -15.58
C GLU A 105 4.86 -13.10 -15.60
N ARG A 106 6.08 -12.81 -15.11
CA ARG A 106 6.65 -11.46 -14.98
C ARG A 106 6.75 -10.72 -16.32
#